data_AF-A0A1H2V0I9-F1
#
_entry.id   AF-A0A1H2V0I9-F1
#
_cell.length_a   1.000
_cell.length_b   1.000
_cell.length_c   1.000
_cell.angle_alpha   90.00
_cell.angle_beta   90.00
_cell.angle_gamma   90.00
#
_symmetry.space_group_name_H-M   'P 1'
#
loop_
_entity.id
_entity.type
_entity.pdbx_description
1 polymer ?
#
loop_
_entity_poly.entity_id
_entity_poly.type
_entity_poly.pdbx_seq_one_letter_code
_entity_poly.pdbx_strand_id
1 'polypeptide(L)'
;MHYLLQIVYYSIYNVFNILKSPLLWVVIGVIYIQYRKYGKMEEGILGCYKVSPFLNVLLSTIYGLIGGILGSILLMYFGITIRAMDFYFILPLALFLSLIHPRFICFSYAGGIISIISLIFGWPEINISEIMFIIGVLHLVESFLILVDGKSSKIPVFMERRGEIVGGFSMNRFWPVPFTILINSGYLHPVTVFAILGYGDFVLSNFPEKKARITASMLSLFSLTLLILARLSREYFIFKYLAAIFSPVAHEIIIKIGRKMEEKDYIFTSVDEGLRVLDTLPKSIGEKIGLNPGDIILALNGCRVYSNRDIETLLFFRPKYIWMEVYDLNKRFVTKEYKDYQNGISHLGIVVVPKIPEQIFIVEESIAPVNKLIKNFKKRRCRNKN
;
A
#
# COMPACT_ATOMS: atom_id res chain seq x y z
N MET A 1 10.65 28.69 -22.99
CA MET A 1 9.28 28.48 -22.45
C MET A 1 8.41 27.55 -23.29
N HIS A 2 8.44 27.60 -24.64
CA HIS A 2 7.53 26.80 -25.48
C HIS A 2 7.69 25.28 -25.36
N TYR A 3 8.92 24.74 -25.25
CA TYR A 3 9.14 23.30 -25.23
C TYR A 3 8.60 22.60 -23.96
N LEU A 4 8.89 23.15 -22.77
CA LEU A 4 8.37 22.59 -21.51
C LEU A 4 6.85 22.67 -21.46
N LEU A 5 6.27 23.78 -21.94
CA LEU A 5 4.82 23.94 -22.01
C LEU A 5 4.17 22.92 -22.96
N GLN A 6 4.82 22.62 -24.09
CA GLN A 6 4.38 21.55 -24.99
C GLN A 6 4.44 20.17 -24.32
N ILE A 7 5.53 19.83 -23.62
CA ILE A 7 5.62 18.56 -22.87
C ILE A 7 4.47 18.42 -21.89
N VAL A 8 4.22 19.47 -21.09
CA VAL A 8 3.13 19.48 -20.10
C VAL A 8 1.78 19.33 -20.79
N TYR A 9 1.53 20.11 -21.85
CA TYR A 9 0.28 20.06 -22.60
C TYR A 9 0.03 18.67 -23.19
N TYR A 10 1.00 18.09 -23.89
CA TYR A 10 0.86 16.76 -24.49
C TYR A 10 0.76 15.65 -23.43
N SER A 11 1.48 15.78 -22.31
CA SER A 11 1.35 14.83 -21.19
C SER A 11 -0.07 14.82 -20.63
N ILE A 12 -0.64 16.00 -20.38
CA ILE A 12 -2.03 16.13 -19.91
C ILE A 12 -2.99 15.56 -20.97
N TYR A 13 -2.90 16.06 -22.21
CA TYR A 13 -3.80 15.67 -23.29
C TYR A 13 -3.83 14.15 -23.52
N ASN A 14 -2.65 13.51 -23.60
CA ASN A 14 -2.54 12.07 -23.84
C ASN A 14 -3.02 11.24 -22.65
N VAL A 15 -2.70 11.66 -21.42
CA VAL A 15 -3.20 11.00 -20.21
C VAL A 15 -4.71 11.08 -20.10
N PHE A 16 -5.35 12.22 -20.44
CA PHE A 16 -6.82 12.29 -20.43
C PHE A 16 -7.46 11.51 -21.57
N ASN A 17 -6.82 11.43 -22.73
CA ASN A 17 -7.34 10.62 -23.85
C ASN A 17 -7.44 9.13 -23.52
N ILE A 18 -6.62 8.61 -22.59
CA ILE A 18 -6.68 7.20 -22.19
C ILE A 18 -8.01 6.83 -21.52
N LEU A 19 -8.78 7.81 -21.01
CA LEU A 19 -10.12 7.59 -20.44
C LEU A 19 -11.10 7.00 -21.48
N LYS A 20 -10.82 7.19 -22.77
CA LYS A 20 -11.58 6.60 -23.88
C LYS A 20 -11.19 5.14 -24.17
N SER A 21 -10.06 4.67 -23.63
CA SER A 21 -9.55 3.31 -23.88
C SER A 21 -10.34 2.27 -23.09
N PRO A 22 -10.89 1.21 -23.73
CA PRO A 22 -11.55 0.12 -23.03
C PRO A 22 -10.64 -0.58 -22.02
N LEU A 23 -9.34 -0.63 -22.30
CA LEU A 23 -8.35 -1.30 -21.47
C LEU A 23 -8.18 -0.63 -20.09
N LEU A 24 -8.30 0.69 -20.03
CA LEU A 24 -8.29 1.41 -18.75
C LEU A 24 -9.46 0.98 -17.86
N TRP A 25 -10.65 0.85 -18.44
CA TRP A 25 -11.85 0.44 -17.71
C TRP A 25 -11.76 -1.01 -17.20
N VAL A 26 -11.07 -1.89 -17.93
CA VAL A 26 -10.74 -3.24 -17.44
C VAL A 26 -9.84 -3.16 -16.20
N VAL A 27 -8.78 -2.34 -16.25
CA VAL A 27 -7.87 -2.13 -15.10
C VAL A 27 -8.61 -1.54 -13.90
N ILE A 28 -9.45 -0.51 -14.11
CA ILE A 28 -10.29 0.08 -13.06
C ILE A 28 -11.24 -0.97 -12.47
N GLY A 29 -11.81 -1.85 -13.30
CA GLY A 29 -12.64 -2.98 -12.85
C GLY A 29 -11.87 -3.96 -11.96
N VAL A 30 -10.63 -4.31 -12.30
CA VAL A 30 -9.77 -5.14 -11.47
C VAL A 30 -9.46 -4.45 -10.13
N ILE A 31 -9.16 -3.16 -10.14
CA ILE A 31 -8.92 -2.37 -8.93
C ILE A 31 -10.18 -2.28 -8.06
N TYR A 32 -11.37 -2.14 -8.65
CA TYR A 32 -12.64 -2.20 -7.94
C TYR A 32 -12.87 -3.53 -7.25
N ILE A 33 -12.57 -4.66 -7.91
CA ILE A 33 -12.65 -6.00 -7.31
C ILE A 33 -11.71 -6.09 -6.10
N GLN A 34 -10.49 -5.55 -6.20
CA GLN A 34 -9.55 -5.49 -5.08
C GLN A 34 -10.10 -4.67 -3.92
N TYR A 35 -10.58 -3.44 -4.15
CA TYR A 35 -11.15 -2.61 -3.09
C TYR A 35 -12.43 -3.19 -2.49
N ARG A 36 -13.25 -3.91 -3.26
CA ARG A 36 -14.39 -4.65 -2.68
C ARG A 36 -13.93 -5.75 -1.74
N LYS A 37 -12.88 -6.50 -2.10
CA LYS A 37 -12.33 -7.56 -1.26
C LYS A 37 -11.77 -6.98 0.04
N TYR A 38 -11.01 -5.89 -0.03
CA TYR A 38 -10.50 -5.18 1.14
C TYR A 38 -11.61 -4.56 1.99
N GLY A 39 -12.60 -3.92 1.35
CA GLY A 39 -13.73 -3.33 2.06
C GLY A 39 -14.58 -4.38 2.79
N LYS A 40 -14.77 -5.58 2.25
CA LYS A 40 -15.43 -6.68 2.97
C LYS A 40 -14.67 -7.12 4.21
N MET A 41 -13.33 -7.11 4.15
CA MET A 41 -12.49 -7.41 5.30
C MET A 41 -12.58 -6.29 6.34
N GLU A 42 -12.58 -5.02 5.90
CA GLU A 42 -12.81 -3.87 6.76
C GLU A 42 -14.18 -3.96 7.45
N GLU A 43 -15.25 -4.20 6.70
CA GLU A 43 -16.61 -4.38 7.22
C GLU A 43 -16.69 -5.57 8.20
N GLY A 44 -15.98 -6.67 7.93
CA GLY A 44 -15.92 -7.81 8.84
C GLY A 44 -15.22 -7.52 10.18
N ILE A 45 -14.31 -6.54 10.22
CA ILE A 45 -13.56 -6.15 11.42
C ILE A 45 -14.26 -4.99 12.15
N LEU A 46 -14.81 -4.04 11.40
CA LEU A 46 -15.35 -2.78 11.90
C LEU A 46 -16.87 -2.73 11.99
N GLY A 47 -17.57 -3.68 11.34
CA GLY A 47 -19.02 -3.65 11.14
C GLY A 47 -19.48 -2.65 10.07
N CYS A 48 -18.59 -1.81 9.53
CA CYS A 48 -18.91 -0.82 8.51
C CYS A 48 -17.70 -0.52 7.60
N TYR A 49 -17.97 0.09 6.45
CA TYR A 49 -16.94 0.65 5.58
C TYR A 49 -16.53 2.04 6.09
N LYS A 50 -15.23 2.31 6.25
CA LYS A 50 -14.76 3.67 6.52
C LYS A 50 -14.91 4.56 5.30
N VAL A 51 -14.56 3.99 4.14
CA VAL A 51 -14.65 4.63 2.83
C VAL A 51 -15.25 3.63 1.86
N SER A 52 -16.22 4.06 1.04
CA SER A 52 -16.83 3.15 0.08
C SER A 52 -15.80 2.66 -0.95
N PRO A 53 -15.86 1.39 -1.39
CA PRO A 53 -14.95 0.86 -2.41
C PRO A 53 -14.94 1.71 -3.69
N PHE A 54 -16.09 2.27 -4.06
CA PHE A 54 -16.21 3.17 -5.21
C PHE A 54 -15.41 4.46 -5.04
N LEU A 55 -15.53 5.12 -3.87
CA LEU A 55 -14.77 6.34 -3.60
C LEU A 55 -13.26 6.06 -3.56
N ASN A 56 -12.86 4.90 -3.02
CA ASN A 56 -11.46 4.47 -3.06
C ASN A 56 -10.92 4.30 -4.49
N VAL A 57 -11.70 3.71 -5.40
CA VAL A 57 -11.34 3.60 -6.82
C VAL A 57 -11.24 4.98 -7.47
N LEU A 58 -12.20 5.86 -7.20
CA LEU A 58 -12.22 7.22 -7.75
C LEU A 58 -10.98 8.00 -7.31
N LEU A 59 -10.69 8.03 -6.01
CA LEU A 59 -9.51 8.70 -5.47
C LEU A 59 -8.22 8.09 -6.02
N SER A 60 -8.13 6.75 -6.06
CA SER A 60 -6.96 6.07 -6.61
C SER A 60 -6.72 6.41 -8.09
N THR A 61 -7.81 6.54 -8.86
CA THR A 61 -7.73 6.90 -10.28
C THR A 61 -7.29 8.35 -10.45
N ILE A 62 -7.81 9.28 -9.64
CA ILE A 62 -7.39 10.69 -9.66
C ILE A 62 -5.89 10.80 -9.35
N TYR A 63 -5.43 10.18 -8.26
CA TYR A 63 -4.00 10.17 -7.93
C TYR A 63 -3.16 9.46 -9.01
N GLY A 64 -3.67 8.37 -9.57
CA GLY A 64 -3.02 7.65 -10.66
C GLY A 64 -2.84 8.50 -11.93
N LEU A 65 -3.85 9.30 -12.30
CA LEU A 65 -3.76 10.26 -13.41
C LEU A 65 -2.71 11.34 -13.13
N ILE A 66 -2.68 11.89 -11.90
CA ILE A 66 -1.65 12.86 -11.49
C ILE A 66 -0.25 12.24 -11.58
N GLY A 67 -0.06 11.04 -11.02
CA GLY A 67 1.19 10.30 -11.13
C GLY A 67 1.57 10.01 -12.59
N GLY A 68 0.58 9.73 -13.43
CA GLY A 68 0.73 9.49 -14.86
C GLY A 68 1.23 10.70 -15.63
N ILE A 69 0.65 11.88 -15.34
CA ILE A 69 1.11 13.16 -15.89
C ILE A 69 2.54 13.46 -15.43
N LEU A 70 2.84 13.29 -14.14
CA LEU A 70 4.19 13.49 -13.60
C LEU A 70 5.22 12.56 -14.26
N GLY A 71 4.90 11.27 -14.38
CA GLY A 71 5.75 10.29 -15.06
C GLY A 71 5.96 10.64 -16.53
N SER A 72 4.90 11.04 -17.24
CA SER A 72 4.97 11.46 -18.65
C SER A 72 5.90 12.67 -18.83
N ILE A 73 5.74 13.69 -17.98
CA ILE A 73 6.58 14.90 -18.04
C ILE A 73 8.05 14.53 -17.85
N LEU A 74 8.37 13.69 -16.86
CA LEU A 74 9.75 13.25 -16.62
C LEU A 74 10.31 12.46 -17.80
N LEU A 75 9.57 11.47 -18.30
CA LEU A 75 10.03 10.63 -19.42
C LEU A 75 10.24 11.44 -20.71
N MET A 76 9.32 12.36 -21.02
CA MET A 76 9.43 13.24 -22.19
C MET A 76 10.54 14.29 -22.02
N TYR A 77 10.68 14.87 -20.82
CA TYR A 77 11.72 15.85 -20.53
C TYR A 77 13.13 15.27 -20.72
N PHE A 78 13.35 14.02 -20.29
CA PHE A 78 14.62 13.30 -20.48
C PHE A 78 14.75 12.60 -21.84
N GLY A 79 13.76 12.76 -22.74
CA GLY A 79 13.77 12.23 -24.09
C GLY A 79 13.94 10.72 -24.15
N ILE A 80 13.21 9.98 -23.30
CA ILE A 80 13.27 8.52 -23.26
C ILE A 80 12.53 7.94 -24.48
N THR A 81 13.21 7.13 -25.31
CA THR A 81 12.66 6.64 -26.58
C THR A 81 12.68 5.12 -26.68
N ILE A 82 11.56 4.46 -26.42
CA ILE A 82 11.56 3.01 -26.19
C ILE A 82 11.15 2.27 -27.46
N ARG A 83 11.76 1.09 -27.69
CA ARG A 83 11.26 0.15 -28.69
C ARG A 83 10.23 -0.76 -28.04
N ALA A 84 9.11 -1.03 -28.72
CA ALA A 84 8.09 -1.94 -28.20
C ALA A 84 8.67 -3.32 -27.82
N MET A 85 9.69 -3.78 -28.57
CA MET A 85 10.41 -5.03 -28.31
C MET A 85 11.11 -5.09 -26.95
N ASP A 86 11.47 -3.95 -26.35
CA ASP A 86 12.15 -3.89 -25.05
C ASP A 86 11.22 -4.42 -23.93
N PHE A 87 9.90 -4.23 -24.05
CA PHE A 87 8.92 -4.70 -23.05
C PHE A 87 8.40 -6.12 -23.31
N TYR A 88 8.55 -6.64 -24.53
CA TYR A 88 8.06 -7.97 -24.92
C TYR A 88 8.65 -9.09 -24.05
N PHE A 89 9.88 -8.93 -23.55
CA PHE A 89 10.54 -9.91 -22.67
C PHE A 89 10.34 -9.61 -21.19
N ILE A 90 10.26 -8.33 -20.81
CA ILE A 90 10.11 -7.91 -19.41
C ILE A 90 8.75 -8.35 -18.86
N LEU A 91 7.66 -8.12 -19.61
CA LEU A 91 6.31 -8.40 -19.11
C LEU A 91 6.05 -9.90 -18.86
N PRO A 92 6.35 -10.83 -19.79
CA PRO A 92 6.22 -12.26 -19.52
C PRO A 92 7.08 -12.72 -18.34
N LEU A 93 8.31 -12.21 -18.23
CA LEU A 93 9.16 -12.55 -17.09
C LEU A 93 8.58 -12.04 -15.77
N ALA A 94 8.08 -10.80 -15.73
CA ALA A 94 7.44 -10.24 -14.54
C ALA A 94 6.23 -11.09 -14.10
N LEU A 95 5.39 -11.50 -15.06
CA LEU A 95 4.26 -12.39 -14.80
C LEU A 95 4.73 -13.77 -14.32
N PHE A 96 5.75 -14.35 -14.92
CA PHE A 96 6.32 -15.63 -14.49
C PHE A 96 6.88 -15.55 -13.06
N LEU A 97 7.67 -14.54 -12.74
CA LEU A 97 8.21 -14.32 -11.39
C LEU A 97 7.10 -14.12 -10.35
N SER A 98 5.99 -13.47 -10.74
CA SER A 98 4.83 -13.28 -9.86
C SER A 98 4.17 -14.60 -9.41
N LEU A 99 4.34 -15.69 -10.19
CA LEU A 99 3.85 -17.02 -9.81
C LEU A 99 4.59 -17.57 -8.58
N ILE A 100 5.88 -17.24 -8.44
CA ILE A 100 6.69 -17.61 -7.27
C ILE A 100 6.19 -16.83 -6.05
N HIS A 101 6.07 -15.50 -6.20
CA HIS A 101 5.48 -14.64 -5.18
C HIS A 101 4.98 -13.35 -5.85
N PRO A 102 3.75 -12.86 -5.54
CA PRO A 102 3.17 -11.68 -6.19
C PRO A 102 4.07 -10.44 -6.17
N ARG A 103 4.87 -10.28 -5.11
CA ARG A 103 5.89 -9.22 -4.98
C ARG A 103 6.87 -9.11 -6.16
N PHE A 104 7.16 -10.22 -6.84
CA PHE A 104 8.14 -10.22 -7.94
C PHE A 104 7.56 -9.77 -9.29
N ILE A 105 6.30 -9.33 -9.32
CA ILE A 105 5.71 -8.70 -10.51
C ILE A 105 6.34 -7.33 -10.83
N CYS A 106 7.00 -6.70 -9.85
CA CYS A 106 7.61 -5.39 -10.03
C CYS A 106 8.69 -5.42 -11.13
N PHE A 107 8.67 -4.40 -12.00
CA PHE A 107 9.58 -4.31 -13.14
C PHE A 107 11.05 -4.14 -12.73
N SER A 108 11.36 -3.75 -11.49
CA SER A 108 12.73 -3.75 -10.98
C SER A 108 13.37 -5.15 -11.03
N TYR A 109 12.59 -6.20 -10.77
CA TYR A 109 13.05 -7.58 -10.87
C TYR A 109 13.24 -8.00 -12.32
N ALA A 110 12.15 -8.01 -13.10
CA ALA A 110 12.18 -8.51 -14.46
C ALA A 110 13.09 -7.68 -15.38
N GLY A 111 13.06 -6.34 -15.25
CA GLY A 111 13.91 -5.44 -16.01
C GLY A 111 15.39 -5.59 -15.66
N GLY A 112 15.72 -5.74 -14.37
CA GLY A 112 17.09 -6.02 -13.92
C GLY A 112 17.62 -7.35 -14.46
N ILE A 113 16.84 -8.42 -14.31
CA ILE A 113 17.21 -9.77 -14.77
C ILE A 113 17.40 -9.80 -16.29
N ILE A 114 16.43 -9.30 -17.07
CA ILE A 114 16.54 -9.26 -18.54
C ILE A 114 17.73 -8.40 -18.97
N SER A 115 18.01 -7.30 -18.26
CA SER A 115 19.17 -6.45 -18.56
C SER A 115 20.50 -7.18 -18.32
N ILE A 116 20.61 -7.94 -17.23
CA ILE A 116 21.80 -8.76 -16.96
C ILE A 116 21.97 -9.86 -18.03
N ILE A 117 20.87 -10.54 -18.40
CA ILE A 117 20.90 -11.56 -19.46
C ILE A 117 21.34 -10.94 -20.79
N SER A 118 20.77 -9.80 -21.17
CA SER A 118 21.13 -9.05 -22.38
C SER A 118 22.61 -8.65 -22.38
N LEU A 119 23.15 -8.19 -21.24
CA LEU A 119 24.55 -7.80 -21.11
C LEU A 119 25.54 -8.97 -21.24
N ILE A 120 25.19 -10.13 -20.69
CA ILE A 120 26.06 -11.32 -20.67
C ILE A 120 25.99 -12.08 -21.99
N PHE A 121 24.79 -12.30 -22.51
CA PHE A 121 24.54 -13.18 -23.66
C PHE A 121 24.31 -12.42 -24.98
N GLY A 122 24.15 -11.10 -24.92
CA GLY A 122 23.82 -10.28 -26.10
C GLY A 122 22.36 -10.42 -26.58
N TRP A 123 21.54 -11.23 -25.90
CA TRP A 123 20.14 -11.46 -26.25
C TRP A 123 19.26 -11.50 -24.99
N PRO A 124 18.05 -10.91 -24.98
CA PRO A 124 17.46 -10.13 -26.07
C PRO A 124 18.17 -8.77 -26.24
N GLU A 125 18.17 -8.23 -27.45
CA GLU A 125 18.72 -6.90 -27.72
C GLU A 125 17.78 -5.83 -27.18
N ILE A 126 18.09 -5.28 -26.00
CA ILE A 126 17.25 -4.30 -25.32
C ILE A 126 18.00 -3.02 -24.93
N ASN A 127 17.29 -1.90 -24.85
CA ASN A 127 17.87 -0.66 -24.34
C ASN A 127 17.85 -0.61 -22.81
N ILE A 128 18.90 -1.15 -22.20
CA ILE A 128 19.06 -1.23 -20.74
C ILE A 128 18.97 0.14 -20.08
N SER A 129 19.59 1.17 -20.66
CA SER A 129 19.63 2.51 -20.08
C SER A 129 18.22 3.12 -19.99
N GLU A 130 17.41 2.97 -21.05
CA GLU A 130 16.04 3.47 -21.06
C GLU A 130 15.11 2.66 -20.18
N ILE A 131 15.25 1.32 -20.16
CA ILE A 131 14.51 0.45 -19.24
C ILE A 131 14.75 0.87 -17.78
N MET A 132 16.02 1.02 -17.39
CA MET A 132 16.37 1.45 -16.03
C MET A 132 15.84 2.84 -15.72
N PHE A 133 15.83 3.74 -16.71
CA PHE A 133 15.28 5.08 -16.54
C PHE A 133 13.76 5.04 -16.26
N ILE A 134 13.00 4.23 -17.02
CA ILE A 134 11.56 4.09 -16.81
C ILE A 134 11.26 3.49 -15.45
N ILE A 135 11.99 2.43 -15.06
CA ILE A 135 11.86 1.82 -13.74
C ILE A 135 12.10 2.87 -12.66
N GLY A 136 13.16 3.69 -12.80
CA GLY A 136 13.44 4.80 -11.88
C GLY A 136 12.30 5.83 -11.81
N VAL A 137 11.77 6.27 -12.95
CA VAL A 137 10.66 7.23 -12.98
C VAL A 137 9.39 6.65 -12.35
N LEU A 138 9.03 5.40 -12.68
CA LEU A 138 7.82 4.78 -12.15
C LEU A 138 7.87 4.58 -10.63
N HIS A 139 9.03 4.20 -10.07
CA HIS A 139 9.17 4.11 -8.61
C HIS A 139 9.25 5.48 -7.94
N LEU A 140 9.74 6.51 -8.63
CA LEU A 140 9.69 7.88 -8.12
C LEU A 140 8.24 8.38 -8.04
N VAL A 141 7.44 8.08 -9.07
CA VAL A 141 5.99 8.34 -9.08
C VAL A 141 5.30 7.54 -7.98
N GLU A 142 5.63 6.25 -7.82
CA GLU A 142 5.10 5.42 -6.73
C GLU A 142 5.41 6.02 -5.35
N SER A 143 6.65 6.44 -5.12
CA SER A 143 7.08 7.13 -3.89
C SER A 143 6.22 8.37 -3.62
N PHE A 144 5.97 9.20 -4.64
CA PHE A 144 5.09 10.35 -4.52
C PHE A 144 3.66 9.94 -4.15
N LEU A 145 3.11 8.92 -4.81
CA LEU A 145 1.77 8.41 -4.54
C LEU A 145 1.63 7.83 -3.13
N ILE A 146 2.65 7.11 -2.63
CA ILE A 146 2.71 6.63 -1.25
C ILE A 146 2.67 7.80 -0.27
N LEU A 147 3.41 8.88 -0.55
CA LEU A 147 3.46 10.03 0.34
C LEU A 147 2.10 10.75 0.46
N VAL A 148 1.36 10.87 -0.64
CA VAL A 148 0.08 11.62 -0.67
C VAL A 148 -1.14 10.76 -0.34
N ASP A 149 -1.14 9.49 -0.74
CA ASP A 149 -2.31 8.61 -0.68
C ASP A 149 -2.04 7.25 0.00
N GLY A 150 -0.79 6.91 0.31
CA GLY A 150 -0.42 5.61 0.90
C GLY A 150 -1.07 5.33 2.26
N LYS A 151 -1.45 6.36 3.02
CA LYS A 151 -2.16 6.23 4.30
C LYS A 151 -3.67 6.09 4.18
N SER A 152 -4.27 6.39 3.02
CA SER A 152 -5.70 6.71 2.86
C SER A 152 -6.65 5.50 2.84
N SER A 153 -6.22 4.33 3.30
CA SER A 153 -7.05 3.12 3.39
C SER A 153 -6.46 2.12 4.39
N LYS A 154 -6.08 2.60 5.59
CA LYS A 154 -5.60 1.73 6.67
C LYS A 154 -6.74 0.94 7.29
N ILE A 155 -6.57 -0.37 7.42
CA ILE A 155 -7.50 -1.28 8.09
C ILE A 155 -6.81 -1.79 9.35
N PRO A 156 -7.44 -1.71 10.55
CA PRO A 156 -6.88 -2.32 11.74
C PRO A 156 -6.82 -3.83 11.57
N VAL A 157 -5.69 -4.41 11.93
CA VAL A 157 -5.42 -5.84 11.84
C VAL A 157 -4.80 -6.32 13.14
N PHE A 158 -4.96 -7.61 13.40
CA PHE A 158 -4.34 -8.27 14.54
C PHE A 158 -3.47 -9.41 14.01
N MET A 159 -2.26 -9.50 14.55
CA MET A 159 -1.31 -10.53 14.20
C MET A 159 -0.73 -11.14 15.47
N GLU A 160 -0.50 -12.45 15.43
CA GLU A 160 0.23 -13.13 16.49
C GLU A 160 1.74 -12.95 16.27
N ARG A 161 2.44 -12.42 17.27
CA ARG A 161 3.89 -12.24 17.27
C ARG A 161 4.46 -12.71 18.60
N ARG A 162 5.34 -13.71 18.56
CA ARG A 162 6.02 -14.27 19.76
C ARG A 162 5.03 -14.73 20.86
N GLY A 163 3.88 -15.27 20.48
CA GLY A 163 2.85 -15.75 21.42
C GLY A 163 1.95 -14.65 22.00
N GLU A 164 2.12 -13.39 21.59
CA GLU A 164 1.25 -12.27 21.97
C GLU A 164 0.45 -11.76 20.77
N ILE A 165 -0.75 -11.23 21.05
CA ILE A 165 -1.58 -10.57 20.05
C ILE A 165 -1.12 -9.12 19.93
N VAL A 166 -0.71 -8.74 18.72
CA VAL A 166 -0.28 -7.40 18.40
C VAL A 166 -1.28 -6.79 17.42
N GLY A 167 -1.87 -5.68 17.81
CA GLY A 167 -2.64 -4.83 16.92
C GLY A 167 -1.74 -4.06 15.97
N GLY A 168 -2.27 -3.69 14.83
CA GLY A 168 -1.56 -2.88 13.85
C GLY A 168 -2.48 -2.45 12.73
N PHE A 169 -1.89 -2.01 11.63
CA PHE A 169 -2.65 -1.60 10.45
C PHE A 169 -2.08 -2.24 9.19
N SER A 170 -2.98 -2.74 8.35
CA SER A 170 -2.66 -3.07 6.96
C SER A 170 -2.98 -1.87 6.08
N MET A 171 -2.04 -1.51 5.21
CA MET A 171 -2.19 -0.45 4.21
C MET A 171 -2.14 -1.08 2.83
N ASN A 172 -3.14 -0.82 1.99
CA ASN A 172 -3.09 -1.25 0.60
C ASN A 172 -3.71 -0.21 -0.34
N ARG A 173 -2.95 0.22 -1.34
CA ARG A 173 -3.37 1.17 -2.38
C ARG A 173 -2.92 0.69 -3.75
N PHE A 174 -3.80 0.86 -4.74
CA PHE A 174 -3.54 0.54 -6.13
C PHE A 174 -3.88 1.75 -7.01
N TRP A 175 -2.91 2.27 -7.73
CA TRP A 175 -3.08 3.42 -8.62
C TRP A 175 -2.96 2.97 -10.08
N PRO A 176 -3.99 3.19 -10.91
CA PRO A 176 -3.86 3.06 -12.36
C PRO A 176 -3.11 4.30 -12.87
N VAL A 177 -1.87 4.12 -13.31
CA VAL A 177 -0.98 5.20 -13.74
C VAL A 177 -0.81 5.13 -15.24
N PRO A 178 -1.63 5.86 -16.03
CA PRO A 178 -1.39 6.02 -17.46
C PRO A 178 -0.25 7.02 -17.68
N PHE A 179 0.81 6.62 -18.36
CA PHE A 179 1.94 7.50 -18.67
C PHE A 179 2.29 7.42 -20.15
N THR A 180 2.79 8.52 -20.68
CA THR A 180 3.15 8.67 -22.09
C THR A 180 4.64 8.42 -22.25
N ILE A 181 4.96 7.55 -23.21
CA ILE A 181 6.32 7.29 -23.66
C ILE A 181 6.46 7.63 -25.14
N LEU A 182 7.67 7.92 -25.58
CA LEU A 182 7.95 8.09 -27.00
C LEU A 182 8.42 6.74 -27.57
N ILE A 183 7.73 6.26 -28.60
CA ILE A 183 8.10 5.02 -29.29
C ILE A 183 8.76 5.38 -30.63
N ASN A 184 9.88 4.72 -30.93
CA ASN A 184 10.56 4.84 -32.19
C ASN A 184 10.29 3.60 -33.07
N SER A 185 9.41 3.74 -34.06
CA SER A 185 9.08 2.71 -35.06
C SER A 185 9.28 3.22 -36.49
N GLY A 186 10.32 4.04 -36.73
CA GLY A 186 10.58 4.71 -38.00
C GLY A 186 10.27 6.22 -37.97
N TYR A 187 9.33 6.64 -37.13
CA TYR A 187 9.13 8.03 -36.70
C TYR A 187 8.76 8.06 -35.22
N LEU A 188 9.14 9.15 -34.54
CA LEU A 188 8.90 9.31 -33.11
C LEU A 188 7.45 9.72 -32.87
N HIS A 189 6.71 8.92 -32.10
CA HIS A 189 5.33 9.24 -31.74
C HIS A 189 5.04 8.89 -30.28
N PRO A 190 4.20 9.69 -29.59
CA PRO A 190 3.82 9.42 -28.21
C PRO A 190 2.80 8.28 -28.16
N VAL A 191 3.01 7.34 -27.24
CA VAL A 191 2.07 6.27 -26.92
C VAL A 191 1.82 6.29 -25.42
N THR A 192 0.55 6.28 -25.03
CA THR A 192 0.16 6.16 -23.63
C THR A 192 -0.02 4.70 -23.26
N VAL A 193 0.75 4.27 -22.26
CA VAL A 193 0.69 2.93 -21.66
C VAL A 193 0.23 3.11 -20.21
N PHE A 194 -0.26 2.05 -19.57
CA PHE A 194 -0.62 2.09 -18.14
C PHE A 194 0.29 1.16 -17.34
N ALA A 195 0.63 1.61 -16.14
CA ALA A 195 1.15 0.77 -15.07
C ALA A 195 0.11 0.70 -13.95
N ILE A 196 0.08 -0.41 -13.23
CA ILE A 196 -0.60 -0.49 -11.94
C ILE A 196 0.51 -0.38 -10.89
N LEU A 197 0.58 0.77 -10.22
CA LEU A 197 1.48 0.95 -9.09
C LEU A 197 0.74 0.58 -7.81
N GLY A 198 1.40 -0.13 -6.89
CA GLY A 198 0.73 -0.78 -5.78
C GLY A 198 1.55 -0.72 -4.51
N TYR A 199 1.03 -0.02 -3.50
CA TYR A 199 1.62 0.02 -2.17
C TYR A 199 0.88 -0.91 -1.24
N GLY A 200 1.53 -2.00 -0.83
CA GLY A 200 1.02 -2.94 0.15
C GLY A 200 2.03 -3.13 1.29
N ASP A 201 1.66 -2.72 2.49
CA ASP A 201 2.52 -2.81 3.68
C ASP A 201 1.67 -3.00 4.95
N PHE A 202 2.33 -3.37 6.04
CA PHE A 202 1.72 -3.42 7.37
C PHE A 202 2.58 -2.65 8.37
N VAL A 203 1.96 -2.21 9.45
CA VAL A 203 2.65 -1.53 10.54
C VAL A 203 2.15 -2.05 11.88
N LEU A 204 3.11 -2.40 12.75
CA LEU A 204 2.90 -2.90 14.11
C LEU A 204 3.63 -2.04 15.15
N SER A 205 4.77 -1.48 14.73
CA SER A 205 5.71 -0.77 15.59
C SER A 205 5.66 0.75 15.39
N ASN A 206 4.73 1.22 14.56
CA ASN A 206 4.53 2.63 14.28
C ASN A 206 3.09 2.97 13.87
N PHE A 207 2.90 4.25 13.52
CA PHE A 207 1.69 4.72 12.88
C PHE A 207 1.82 4.66 11.35
N PRO A 208 0.73 4.37 10.62
CA PRO A 208 0.67 4.32 9.15
C PRO A 208 1.29 5.53 8.46
N GLU A 209 1.07 6.73 9.01
CA GLU A 209 1.55 8.00 8.46
C GLU A 209 3.08 8.08 8.46
N LYS A 210 3.71 7.63 9.56
CA LYS A 210 5.17 7.59 9.67
C LYS A 210 5.76 6.48 8.82
N LYS A 211 5.10 5.30 8.77
CA LYS A 211 5.51 4.19 7.90
C LYS A 211 5.51 4.58 6.43
N ALA A 212 4.40 5.14 5.94
CA ALA A 212 4.27 5.59 4.56
C ALA A 212 5.34 6.62 4.18
N ARG A 213 5.64 7.58 5.07
CA ARG A 213 6.70 8.58 4.83
C ARG A 213 8.08 7.93 4.70
N ILE A 214 8.43 7.01 5.60
CA ILE A 214 9.73 6.31 5.57
C ILE A 214 9.84 5.49 4.28
N THR A 215 8.80 4.71 3.94
CA THR A 215 8.79 3.90 2.72
C THR A 215 8.90 4.76 1.46
N ALA A 216 8.15 5.86 1.38
CA ALA A 216 8.27 6.84 0.30
C ALA A 216 9.68 7.43 0.22
N SER A 217 10.27 7.88 1.33
CA SER A 217 11.62 8.45 1.33
C SER A 217 12.68 7.45 0.87
N MET A 218 12.61 6.19 1.31
CA MET A 218 13.52 5.14 0.86
C MET A 218 13.36 4.85 -0.64
N LEU A 219 12.12 4.76 -1.11
CA LEU A 219 11.83 4.50 -2.51
C LEU A 219 12.23 5.66 -3.42
N SER A 220 12.07 6.90 -2.96
CA SER A 220 12.56 8.10 -3.62
C SER A 220 14.09 8.07 -3.76
N LEU A 221 14.81 7.77 -2.67
CA LEU A 221 16.27 7.67 -2.70
C LEU A 221 16.73 6.61 -3.70
N PHE A 222 16.13 5.41 -3.66
CA PHE A 222 16.38 4.36 -4.65
C PHE A 222 16.15 4.84 -6.08
N SER A 223 15.03 5.51 -6.32
CA SER A 223 14.64 5.98 -7.65
C SER A 223 15.62 7.04 -8.17
N LEU A 224 16.01 8.00 -7.34
CA LEU A 224 16.99 9.03 -7.71
C LEU A 224 18.36 8.42 -8.01
N THR A 225 18.82 7.46 -7.20
CA THR A 225 20.07 6.74 -7.47
C THR A 225 19.99 5.97 -8.78
N LEU A 226 18.89 5.23 -9.02
CA LEU A 226 18.71 4.47 -10.26
C LEU A 226 18.65 5.38 -11.50
N LEU A 227 18.00 6.55 -11.41
CA LEU A 227 17.96 7.53 -12.49
C LEU A 227 19.34 8.08 -12.83
N ILE A 228 20.17 8.36 -11.81
CA ILE A 228 21.57 8.78 -12.02
C ILE A 228 22.35 7.66 -12.72
N LEU A 229 22.24 6.42 -12.24
CA LEU A 229 22.92 5.28 -12.87
C LEU A 229 22.46 5.06 -14.32
N ALA A 230 21.15 5.16 -14.59
CA ALA A 230 20.55 5.03 -15.91
C ALA A 230 20.97 6.16 -16.88
N ARG A 231 21.19 7.37 -16.35
CA ARG A 231 21.71 8.48 -17.14
C ARG A 231 23.18 8.24 -17.50
N LEU A 232 24.01 7.87 -16.53
CA LEU A 232 25.43 7.58 -16.73
C LEU A 232 25.65 6.38 -17.66
N SER A 233 24.74 5.39 -17.65
CA SER A 233 24.82 4.20 -18.50
C SER A 233 24.63 4.47 -19.99
N ARG A 234 24.24 5.69 -20.39
CA ARG A 234 24.23 6.10 -21.81
C ARG A 234 25.63 6.40 -22.33
N GLU A 235 26.48 6.97 -21.48
CA GLU A 235 27.83 7.40 -21.84
C GLU A 235 28.87 6.34 -21.48
N TYR A 236 28.66 5.63 -20.36
CA TYR A 236 29.62 4.71 -19.79
C TYR A 236 29.03 3.30 -19.67
N PHE A 237 29.57 2.35 -20.43
CA PHE A 237 29.05 0.98 -20.52
C PHE A 237 28.97 0.25 -19.17
N ILE A 238 29.94 0.48 -18.27
CA ILE A 238 29.98 -0.15 -16.94
C ILE A 238 28.72 0.15 -16.10
N PHE A 239 28.12 1.33 -16.27
CA PHE A 239 26.94 1.71 -15.52
C PHE A 239 25.68 0.95 -15.95
N LYS A 240 25.69 0.29 -17.12
CA LYS A 240 24.61 -0.64 -17.51
C LYS A 240 24.54 -1.83 -16.55
N TYR A 241 25.70 -2.43 -16.22
CA TYR A 241 25.79 -3.51 -15.24
C TYR A 241 25.37 -3.04 -13.86
N LEU A 242 25.91 -1.88 -13.42
CA LEU A 242 25.59 -1.32 -12.11
C LEU A 242 24.09 -1.05 -11.96
N ALA A 243 23.45 -0.41 -12.92
CA ALA A 243 22.01 -0.13 -12.88
C ALA A 243 21.18 -1.42 -12.89
N ALA A 244 21.53 -2.39 -13.75
CA ALA A 244 20.82 -3.65 -13.90
C ALA A 244 20.87 -4.53 -12.63
N ILE A 245 22.00 -4.53 -11.91
CA ILE A 245 22.14 -5.23 -10.62
C ILE A 245 21.49 -4.42 -9.49
N PHE A 246 21.71 -3.10 -9.46
CA PHE A 246 21.19 -2.23 -8.42
C PHE A 246 19.67 -2.29 -8.33
N SER A 247 18.96 -2.28 -9.47
CA SER A 247 17.50 -2.22 -9.51
C SER A 247 16.82 -3.33 -8.67
N PRO A 248 17.03 -4.64 -8.92
CA PRO A 248 16.42 -5.70 -8.11
C PRO A 248 17.01 -5.80 -6.70
N VAL A 249 18.32 -5.60 -6.54
CA VAL A 249 19.00 -5.78 -5.24
C VAL A 249 18.59 -4.71 -4.25
N ALA A 250 18.68 -3.43 -4.63
CA ALA A 250 18.31 -2.33 -3.76
C ALA A 250 16.81 -2.33 -3.45
N HIS A 251 15.97 -2.74 -4.41
CA HIS A 251 14.54 -2.89 -4.18
C HIS A 251 14.21 -3.97 -3.12
N GLU A 252 14.88 -5.13 -3.15
CA GLU A 252 14.71 -6.15 -2.09
C GLU A 252 15.28 -5.69 -0.74
N ILE A 253 16.39 -4.92 -0.73
CA ILE A 253 16.95 -4.33 0.49
C ILE A 253 15.94 -3.38 1.15
N ILE A 254 15.27 -2.50 0.38
CA ILE A 254 14.24 -1.60 0.92
C ILE A 254 13.12 -2.39 1.58
N ILE A 255 12.60 -3.43 0.92
CA ILE A 255 11.54 -4.29 1.46
C ILE A 255 12.01 -4.97 2.76
N LYS A 256 13.24 -5.50 2.78
CA LYS A 256 13.80 -6.20 3.94
C LYS A 256 13.99 -5.26 5.14
N ILE A 257 14.51 -4.07 4.90
CA ILE A 257 14.63 -3.03 5.94
C ILE A 257 13.24 -2.68 6.47
N GLY A 258 12.27 -2.43 5.57
CA GLY A 258 10.90 -2.12 5.94
C GLY A 258 10.26 -3.19 6.83
N ARG A 259 10.44 -4.47 6.52
CA ARG A 259 9.94 -5.58 7.36
C ARG A 259 10.64 -5.67 8.70
N LYS A 260 11.97 -5.57 8.72
CA LYS A 260 12.76 -5.67 9.95
C LYS A 260 12.40 -4.58 10.97
N MET A 261 11.96 -3.41 10.51
CA MET A 261 11.46 -2.34 11.37
C MET A 261 10.17 -2.70 12.12
N GLU A 262 9.40 -3.67 11.63
CA GLU A 262 8.12 -4.10 12.23
C GLU A 262 8.24 -5.39 13.07
N GLU A 263 9.46 -5.84 13.40
CA GLU A 263 9.69 -7.09 14.16
C GLU A 263 9.94 -6.88 15.66
N LYS A 264 9.97 -5.62 16.12
CA LYS A 264 10.29 -5.21 17.49
C LYS A 264 9.48 -3.98 17.88
N ASP A 265 9.43 -3.66 19.18
CA ASP A 265 8.85 -2.41 19.70
C ASP A 265 7.40 -2.18 19.26
N TYR A 266 6.56 -3.20 19.42
CA TYR A 266 5.15 -3.14 19.07
C TYR A 266 4.41 -2.07 19.90
N ILE A 267 3.65 -1.20 19.22
CA ILE A 267 2.93 -0.11 19.90
C ILE A 267 1.58 -0.58 20.43
N PHE A 268 0.91 -1.50 19.74
CA PHE A 268 -0.46 -1.90 20.07
C PHE A 268 -0.50 -3.30 20.67
N THR A 269 0.13 -3.46 21.84
CA THR A 269 0.04 -4.69 22.63
C THR A 269 -1.06 -4.62 23.68
N SER A 270 -1.51 -5.77 24.17
CA SER A 270 -2.39 -5.85 25.33
C SER A 270 -1.73 -5.22 26.56
N VAL A 271 -2.55 -4.67 27.46
CA VAL A 271 -2.11 -4.03 28.72
C VAL A 271 -2.79 -4.69 29.90
N ASP A 272 -2.11 -4.80 31.05
CA ASP A 272 -2.68 -5.44 32.23
C ASP A 272 -3.86 -4.65 32.80
N GLU A 273 -3.74 -3.33 32.84
CA GLU A 273 -4.78 -2.42 33.31
C GLU A 273 -5.40 -1.63 32.16
N GLY A 274 -6.72 -1.72 32.02
CA GLY A 274 -7.46 -1.00 30.99
C GLY A 274 -7.55 -1.72 29.65
N LEU A 275 -7.97 -0.94 28.64
CA LEU A 275 -8.16 -1.37 27.25
C LEU A 275 -7.46 -0.40 26.31
N ARG A 276 -6.47 -0.92 25.56
CA ARG A 276 -5.78 -0.13 24.54
C ARG A 276 -6.65 0.03 23.30
N VAL A 277 -6.88 1.27 22.89
CA VAL A 277 -7.57 1.63 21.65
C VAL A 277 -6.60 1.42 20.48
N LEU A 278 -6.97 0.57 19.54
CA LEU A 278 -6.26 0.42 18.27
C LEU A 278 -6.72 1.51 17.27
N ASP A 279 -8.02 1.72 17.15
CA ASP A 279 -8.59 2.66 16.17
C ASP A 279 -9.99 3.14 16.56
N THR A 280 -10.48 4.19 15.91
CA THR A 280 -11.86 4.67 16.03
C THR A 280 -12.59 4.62 14.69
N LEU A 281 -13.90 4.34 14.75
CA LEU A 281 -14.76 4.37 13.56
C LEU A 281 -15.04 5.83 13.16
N PRO A 282 -15.07 6.16 11.85
CA PRO A 282 -15.44 7.49 11.41
C PRO A 282 -16.83 7.90 11.89
N LYS A 283 -16.95 9.15 12.35
CA LYS A 283 -18.16 9.79 12.90
C LYS A 283 -18.71 9.14 14.18
N SER A 284 -17.94 8.22 14.79
CA SER A 284 -18.32 7.55 16.02
C SER A 284 -18.21 8.45 17.26
N ILE A 285 -18.75 7.99 18.38
CA ILE A 285 -18.63 8.68 19.67
C ILE A 285 -17.17 8.72 20.10
N GLY A 286 -16.40 7.64 19.90
CA GLY A 286 -14.98 7.57 20.21
C GLY A 286 -14.16 8.62 19.44
N GLU A 287 -14.43 8.81 18.15
CA GLU A 287 -13.79 9.87 17.37
C GLU A 287 -14.18 11.27 17.88
N LYS A 288 -15.46 11.51 18.14
CA LYS A 288 -15.98 12.81 18.63
C LYS A 288 -15.41 13.20 20.00
N ILE A 289 -15.20 12.23 20.88
CA ILE A 289 -14.56 12.40 22.20
C ILE A 289 -13.04 12.62 22.07
N GLY A 290 -12.48 12.34 20.89
CA GLY A 290 -11.06 12.48 20.62
C GLY A 290 -10.23 11.33 21.17
N LEU A 291 -10.77 10.10 21.22
CA LEU A 291 -9.95 8.90 21.46
C LEU A 291 -9.01 8.69 20.27
N ASN A 292 -7.72 8.55 20.58
CA ASN A 292 -6.68 8.35 19.58
C ASN A 292 -6.16 6.90 19.63
N PRO A 293 -5.70 6.36 18.48
CA PRO A 293 -4.94 5.12 18.46
C PRO A 293 -3.80 5.13 19.50
N GLY A 294 -3.81 4.19 20.42
CA GLY A 294 -2.82 4.00 21.49
C GLY A 294 -3.26 4.52 22.86
N ASP A 295 -4.36 5.26 22.95
CA ASP A 295 -4.98 5.61 24.23
C ASP A 295 -5.37 4.33 25.01
N ILE A 296 -5.29 4.36 26.35
CA ILE A 296 -5.71 3.27 27.22
C ILE A 296 -6.90 3.72 28.06
N ILE A 297 -8.06 3.10 27.85
CA ILE A 297 -9.26 3.35 28.63
C ILE A 297 -9.16 2.56 29.93
N LEU A 298 -9.17 3.24 31.07
CA LEU A 298 -9.05 2.64 32.40
C LEU A 298 -10.42 2.39 33.04
N ALA A 299 -11.32 3.37 32.91
CA ALA A 299 -12.65 3.32 33.49
C ALA A 299 -13.66 4.10 32.65
N LEU A 300 -14.92 3.69 32.73
CA LEU A 300 -16.07 4.34 32.13
C LEU A 300 -17.13 4.50 33.22
N ASN A 301 -17.56 5.73 33.49
CA ASN A 301 -18.50 6.07 34.56
C ASN A 301 -18.10 5.51 35.94
N GLY A 302 -16.80 5.57 36.26
CA GLY A 302 -16.24 5.06 37.51
C GLY A 302 -16.07 3.53 37.58
N CYS A 303 -16.50 2.78 36.56
CA CYS A 303 -16.32 1.33 36.49
C CYS A 303 -15.05 0.99 35.68
N ARG A 304 -14.18 0.14 36.24
CA ARG A 304 -12.98 -0.34 35.52
C ARG A 304 -13.36 -1.18 34.31
N VAL A 305 -12.59 -1.05 33.23
CA VAL A 305 -12.80 -1.81 31.99
C VAL A 305 -11.56 -2.61 31.61
N TYR A 306 -11.75 -3.89 31.28
CA TYR A 306 -10.70 -4.83 30.90
C TYR A 306 -11.03 -5.60 29.61
N SER A 307 -12.28 -5.54 29.16
CA SER A 307 -12.76 -6.18 27.93
C SER A 307 -13.75 -5.29 27.16
N ASN A 308 -13.87 -5.50 25.85
CA ASN A 308 -14.90 -4.82 25.04
C ASN A 308 -16.32 -5.10 25.56
N ARG A 309 -16.55 -6.29 26.15
CA ARG A 309 -17.83 -6.69 26.75
C ARG A 309 -18.19 -5.82 27.96
N ASP A 310 -17.19 -5.34 28.70
CA ASP A 310 -17.42 -4.47 29.86
C ASP A 310 -18.01 -3.12 29.40
N ILE A 311 -17.46 -2.58 28.30
CA ILE A 311 -17.97 -1.34 27.68
C ILE A 311 -19.39 -1.55 27.15
N GLU A 312 -19.64 -2.66 26.44
CA GLU A 312 -20.99 -2.99 25.95
C GLU A 312 -22.00 -3.10 27.10
N THR A 313 -21.60 -3.70 28.22
CA THR A 313 -22.45 -3.84 29.42
C THR A 313 -22.77 -2.49 30.05
N LEU A 314 -21.77 -1.61 30.20
CA LEU A 314 -21.94 -0.27 30.75
C LEU A 314 -22.80 0.65 29.86
N LEU A 315 -22.81 0.40 28.55
CA LEU A 315 -23.61 1.16 27.58
C LEU A 315 -24.97 0.53 27.26
N PHE A 316 -25.27 -0.66 27.80
CA PHE A 316 -26.49 -1.40 27.53
C PHE A 316 -27.76 -0.58 27.80
N PHE A 317 -27.78 0.17 28.91
CA PHE A 317 -28.90 1.03 29.30
C PHE A 317 -28.91 2.40 28.61
N ARG A 318 -28.05 2.60 27.60
CA ARG A 318 -27.94 3.82 26.79
C ARG A 318 -27.84 5.10 27.63
N PRO A 319 -26.81 5.23 28.49
CA PRO A 319 -26.64 6.41 29.33
C PRO A 319 -26.61 7.69 28.49
N LYS A 320 -27.15 8.78 29.03
CA LYS A 320 -27.20 10.08 28.33
C LYS A 320 -25.88 10.85 28.45
N TYR A 321 -25.06 10.49 29.42
CA TYR A 321 -23.78 11.10 29.71
C TYR A 321 -22.78 10.01 30.10
N ILE A 322 -21.56 10.11 29.58
CA ILE A 322 -20.44 9.28 29.99
C ILE A 322 -19.21 10.13 30.29
N TRP A 323 -18.39 9.67 31.21
CA TRP A 323 -17.02 10.12 31.38
C TRP A 323 -16.08 8.92 31.40
N MET A 324 -14.89 9.11 30.86
CA MET A 324 -13.88 8.08 30.68
C MET A 324 -12.57 8.55 31.28
N GLU A 325 -11.94 7.68 32.05
CA GLU A 325 -10.57 7.85 32.52
C GLU A 325 -9.64 7.19 31.51
N VAL A 326 -8.74 7.99 30.92
CA VAL A 326 -7.89 7.54 29.81
C VAL A 326 -6.44 7.92 30.07
N TYR A 327 -5.51 7.00 29.85
CA TYR A 327 -4.11 7.36 29.62
C TYR A 327 -3.89 7.64 28.14
N ASP A 328 -3.39 8.83 27.81
CA ASP A 328 -2.97 9.13 26.45
C ASP A 328 -1.65 8.41 26.08
N LEU A 329 -1.24 8.49 24.81
CA LEU A 329 0.04 7.94 24.32
C LEU A 329 1.27 8.41 25.12
N ASN A 330 1.21 9.58 25.77
CA ASN A 330 2.29 10.13 26.60
C ASN A 330 2.15 9.72 28.08
N LYS A 331 1.27 8.76 28.39
CA LYS A 331 0.94 8.28 29.74
C LYS A 331 0.38 9.36 30.67
N ARG A 332 -0.23 10.41 30.10
CA ARG A 332 -0.92 11.44 30.89
C ARG A 332 -2.33 10.98 31.18
N PHE A 333 -2.76 11.11 32.43
CA PHE A 333 -4.13 10.83 32.83
C PHE A 333 -5.04 11.97 32.35
N VAL A 334 -6.06 11.64 31.57
CA VAL A 334 -7.01 12.59 30.99
C VAL A 334 -8.41 12.03 31.16
N THR A 335 -9.33 12.89 31.59
CA THR A 335 -10.76 12.58 31.58
C THR A 335 -11.37 13.05 30.27
N LYS A 336 -12.14 12.19 29.60
CA LYS A 336 -12.88 12.53 28.38
C LYS A 336 -14.37 12.28 28.57
N GLU A 337 -15.21 13.20 28.10
CA GLU A 337 -16.64 13.18 28.40
C GLU A 337 -17.50 13.33 27.14
N TYR A 338 -18.70 12.79 27.17
CA TYR A 338 -19.69 12.93 26.10
C TYR A 338 -21.11 12.89 26.60
N LYS A 339 -21.97 13.64 25.92
CA LYS A 339 -23.40 13.74 26.23
C LYS A 339 -24.24 13.62 24.97
N ASP A 340 -25.24 12.75 25.02
CA ASP A 340 -26.34 12.66 24.06
C ASP A 340 -27.64 12.40 24.82
N TYR A 341 -28.35 13.48 25.16
CA TYR A 341 -29.59 13.41 25.91
C TYR A 341 -30.80 12.94 25.08
N GLN A 342 -30.70 13.00 23.75
CA GLN A 342 -31.81 12.66 22.85
C GLN A 342 -31.83 11.15 22.56
N ASN A 343 -30.70 10.58 22.14
CA ASN A 343 -30.65 9.19 21.67
C ASN A 343 -30.04 8.21 22.68
N GLY A 344 -29.33 8.74 23.69
CA GLY A 344 -28.50 7.94 24.59
C GLY A 344 -27.31 7.30 23.88
N ILE A 345 -26.35 6.81 24.67
CA ILE A 345 -25.06 6.33 24.17
C ILE A 345 -25.07 4.80 24.16
N SER A 346 -25.18 4.18 22.98
CA SER A 346 -25.25 2.71 22.85
C SER A 346 -23.92 2.03 22.54
N HIS A 347 -22.99 2.73 21.89
CA HIS A 347 -21.69 2.19 21.50
C HIS A 347 -20.69 3.32 21.31
N LEU A 348 -19.39 3.06 21.54
CA LEU A 348 -18.35 4.06 21.31
C LEU A 348 -17.84 4.06 19.86
N GLY A 349 -17.97 2.94 19.14
CA GLY A 349 -17.37 2.78 17.82
C GLY A 349 -15.85 2.80 17.86
N ILE A 350 -15.27 2.02 18.77
CA ILE A 350 -13.83 1.87 18.96
C ILE A 350 -13.39 0.46 18.60
N VAL A 351 -12.14 0.32 18.16
CA VAL A 351 -11.45 -0.96 17.98
C VAL A 351 -10.41 -1.05 19.07
N VAL A 352 -10.42 -2.12 19.85
CA VAL A 352 -9.49 -2.32 20.98
C VAL A 352 -8.57 -3.50 20.75
N VAL A 353 -7.39 -3.48 21.36
CA VAL A 353 -6.47 -4.62 21.37
C VAL A 353 -6.96 -5.64 22.42
N PRO A 354 -7.37 -6.84 22.01
CA PRO A 354 -7.90 -7.84 22.94
C PRO A 354 -6.77 -8.53 23.72
N LYS A 355 -7.09 -8.98 24.94
CA LYS A 355 -6.21 -9.85 25.74
C LYS A 355 -6.31 -11.33 25.33
N ILE A 356 -7.46 -11.75 24.80
CA ILE A 356 -7.76 -13.15 24.48
C ILE A 356 -8.04 -13.25 22.96
N PRO A 357 -7.49 -14.25 22.24
CA PRO A 357 -7.62 -14.38 20.78
C PRO A 357 -9.02 -14.76 20.28
N GLU A 358 -9.99 -14.94 21.18
CA GLU A 358 -11.34 -15.35 20.81
C GLU A 358 -11.98 -14.27 19.90
N GLN A 359 -12.25 -14.65 18.65
CA GLN A 359 -12.93 -13.89 17.59
C GLN A 359 -12.08 -12.94 16.73
N ILE A 360 -10.77 -13.16 16.64
CA ILE A 360 -9.92 -12.30 15.81
C ILE A 360 -9.75 -12.87 14.39
N PHE A 361 -10.00 -12.05 13.37
CA PHE A 361 -9.46 -12.29 12.03
C PHE A 361 -7.94 -12.07 12.05
N ILE A 362 -7.19 -13.15 12.30
CA ILE A 362 -5.73 -13.12 12.21
C ILE A 362 -5.36 -13.05 10.73
N VAL A 363 -4.64 -12.00 10.35
CA VAL A 363 -4.15 -11.83 8.98
C VAL A 363 -2.94 -12.73 8.79
N GLU A 364 -3.12 -13.84 8.07
CA GLU A 364 -1.99 -14.64 7.60
C GLU A 364 -1.20 -13.85 6.53
N GLU A 365 0.13 -13.81 6.65
CA GLU A 365 1.00 -13.24 5.64
C GLU A 365 0.75 -13.90 4.27
N SER A 366 0.84 -13.10 3.19
CA SER A 366 0.59 -13.57 1.83
C SER A 366 1.49 -14.76 1.48
N ILE A 367 0.90 -15.95 1.36
CA ILE A 367 1.57 -17.18 0.94
C ILE A 367 1.69 -17.20 -0.59
N ALA A 368 2.79 -17.75 -1.12
CA ALA A 368 2.98 -18.01 -2.54
C ALA A 368 1.74 -18.72 -3.16
N PRO A 369 1.22 -18.28 -4.32
CA PRO A 369 0.07 -18.89 -5.00
C PRO A 369 0.23 -20.40 -5.19
N VAL A 370 1.46 -20.85 -5.50
CA VAL A 370 1.83 -22.26 -5.63
C VAL A 370 1.61 -23.03 -4.33
N ASN A 371 2.04 -22.47 -3.19
CA ASN A 371 1.84 -23.08 -1.88
C ASN A 371 0.37 -23.10 -1.47
N LYS A 372 -0.42 -22.10 -1.89
CA LYS A 372 -1.88 -22.08 -1.69
C LYS A 372 -2.59 -23.18 -2.50
N LEU A 373 -2.17 -23.41 -3.75
CA LEU A 373 -2.65 -24.51 -4.58
C LEU A 373 -2.29 -25.87 -3.95
N ILE A 374 -1.04 -26.05 -3.50
CA ILE A 374 -0.60 -27.28 -2.83
C ILE A 374 -1.37 -27.53 -1.53
N LYS A 375 -1.61 -26.50 -0.71
CA LYS A 375 -2.46 -26.59 0.50
C LYS A 375 -3.89 -27.00 0.15
N ASN A 376 -4.47 -26.42 -0.90
CA ASN A 376 -5.83 -26.76 -1.36
C ASN A 376 -5.93 -28.19 -1.89
N PHE A 377 -4.93 -28.67 -2.61
CA PHE A 377 -4.85 -30.07 -3.06
C PHE A 377 -4.69 -31.05 -1.89
N LYS A 378 -3.87 -30.73 -0.88
CA LYS A 378 -3.77 -31.54 0.34
C LYS A 378 -5.07 -31.56 1.15
N LYS A 379 -5.76 -30.42 1.29
CA LYS A 379 -7.07 -30.34 1.97
C LYS A 379 -8.15 -31.18 1.27
N ARG A 380 -8.17 -31.22 -0.06
CA ARG A 380 -9.09 -32.10 -0.83
C ARG A 380 -8.79 -33.59 -0.63
N ARG A 381 -7.51 -33.97 -0.49
CA ARG A 381 -7.10 -35.35 -0.23
C ARG A 381 -7.49 -35.85 1.17
N CYS A 382 -7.51 -34.99 2.18
CA CYS A 382 -8.00 -35.37 3.52
C CYS A 382 -9.53 -35.46 3.59
N ARG A 383 -10.27 -34.77 2.71
CA ARG A 383 -11.74 -34.85 2.65
C ARG A 383 -12.26 -36.10 1.93
N ASN A 384 -11.46 -36.70 1.05
CA ASN A 384 -11.78 -37.96 0.37
C ASN A 384 -11.27 -39.22 1.11
N LYS A 385 -10.81 -39.06 2.36
CA LYS A 385 -10.33 -40.15 3.22
C LYS A 385 -11.18 -40.36 4.48
N ASN A 386 -12.32 -39.66 4.59
CA ASN A 386 -13.32 -39.88 5.63
C ASN A 386 -14.58 -40.45 5.01
#